data_AF-A0A7C5NSU7-F1
#
_entry.id   AF-A0A7C5NSU7-F1
#
_cell.length_a   1.000
_cell.length_b   1.000
_cell.length_c   1.000
_cell.angle_alpha   90.00
_cell.angle_beta   90.00
_cell.angle_gamma   90.00
#
_symmetry.space_group_name_H-M   'P 1'
#
loop_
_entity.id
_entity.type
_entity.pdbx_description
1 polymer ?
#
loop_
_entity_poly.entity_id
_entity_poly.type
_entity_poly.pdbx_seq_one_letter_code
_entity_poly.pdbx_strand_id
1 'polypeptide(L)'
;MVFFGMIWVFAIIRLFWKLSSISWGLYSCVFIASIFLISSVIEWVHDRTAEDGVIVAEQVIARKGDGESYEPAFKEPLHAGTEFNVVERRQDWLYIELMDSRRCWIPSACAELVRTDQHAL
;
A
#
# COMPACT_ATOMS: atom_id res chain seq x y z
N MET A 1 -11.85 -40.02 -19.70
CA MET A 1 -11.33 -38.91 -18.86
C MET A 1 -9.83 -39.04 -18.53
N VAL A 2 -9.24 -40.25 -18.40
CA VAL A 2 -7.79 -40.43 -18.10
C VAL A 2 -6.87 -40.26 -19.33
N PHE A 3 -7.36 -40.54 -20.55
CA PHE A 3 -6.57 -40.44 -21.79
C PHE A 3 -6.15 -39.01 -22.18
N PHE A 4 -6.89 -37.99 -21.73
CA PHE A 4 -6.58 -36.59 -22.05
C PHE A 4 -5.32 -36.10 -21.32
N GLY A 5 -5.08 -36.60 -20.10
CA GLY A 5 -3.92 -36.22 -19.29
C GLY A 5 -2.60 -36.73 -19.87
N MET A 6 -2.58 -37.94 -20.44
CA MET A 6 -1.34 -38.52 -20.99
C MET A 6 -0.80 -37.74 -22.19
N ILE A 7 -1.67 -37.19 -23.04
CA ILE A 7 -1.25 -36.38 -24.20
C ILE A 7 -0.58 -35.07 -23.75
N TRP A 8 -1.06 -34.48 -22.65
CA TRP A 8 -0.51 -33.26 -22.09
C TRP A 8 0.80 -33.51 -21.34
N VAL A 9 0.91 -34.62 -20.60
CA VAL A 9 2.17 -35.01 -19.95
C VAL A 9 3.27 -35.30 -20.99
N PHE A 10 2.94 -35.98 -22.09
CA PHE A 10 3.88 -36.22 -23.17
C PHE A 10 4.26 -34.93 -23.92
N ALA A 11 3.32 -34.00 -24.09
CA ALA A 11 3.59 -32.68 -24.67
C ALA A 11 4.52 -31.84 -23.78
N ILE A 12 4.35 -31.89 -22.45
CA ILE A 12 5.21 -31.22 -21.48
C ILE A 12 6.61 -31.83 -21.51
N ILE A 13 6.75 -33.15 -21.46
CA ILE A 13 8.05 -33.85 -21.50
C ILE A 13 8.79 -33.55 -22.82
N ARG A 14 8.07 -33.49 -23.95
CA ARG A 14 8.65 -33.14 -25.25
C ARG A 14 9.03 -31.66 -25.34
N LEU A 15 8.27 -30.78 -24.68
CA LEU A 15 8.60 -29.36 -24.55
C LEU A 15 9.93 -29.21 -23.79
N PHE A 16 10.12 -29.99 -22.71
CA PHE A 16 11.34 -30.04 -21.89
C PHE A 16 12.61 -30.45 -22.64
N TRP A 17 12.50 -31.18 -23.76
CA TRP A 17 13.67 -31.59 -24.57
C TRP A 17 14.05 -30.62 -25.67
N LYS A 18 13.12 -29.79 -26.16
CA LYS A 18 13.43 -28.72 -27.12
C LYS A 18 13.98 -27.47 -26.43
N LEU A 19 14.13 -27.54 -25.10
CA LEU A 19 14.19 -26.41 -24.18
C LEU A 19 15.59 -25.79 -24.03
N SER A 20 16.60 -26.27 -24.76
CA SER A 20 17.85 -25.49 -24.98
C SER A 20 17.58 -24.18 -25.74
N SER A 21 16.49 -24.09 -26.52
CA SER A 21 16.09 -22.88 -27.24
C SER A 21 14.89 -22.15 -26.60
N ILE A 22 14.28 -22.69 -25.53
CA ILE A 22 13.19 -22.05 -24.76
C ILE A 22 13.74 -21.33 -23.52
N SER A 23 15.01 -21.54 -23.14
CA SER A 23 15.65 -20.79 -22.05
C SER A 23 15.37 -19.29 -22.14
N TRP A 24 15.44 -18.71 -23.33
CA TRP A 24 15.14 -17.29 -23.55
C TRP A 24 13.67 -16.89 -23.30
N GLY A 25 12.71 -17.75 -23.67
CA GLY A 25 11.29 -17.53 -23.37
C GLY A 25 10.96 -17.72 -21.89
N LEU A 26 11.70 -18.59 -21.20
CA LEU A 26 11.58 -18.78 -19.76
C LEU A 26 12.17 -17.59 -18.99
N TYR A 27 13.30 -17.05 -19.45
CA TYR A 27 13.87 -15.83 -18.88
C TYR A 27 12.92 -14.64 -19.04
N SER A 28 12.28 -14.45 -20.19
CA SER A 28 11.32 -13.36 -20.36
C SER A 28 10.07 -13.55 -19.50
N CYS A 29 9.56 -14.78 -19.38
CA CYS A 29 8.40 -15.07 -18.53
C CYS A 29 8.71 -14.87 -17.04
N VAL A 30 9.87 -15.33 -16.56
CA VAL A 30 10.33 -15.09 -15.17
C VAL A 30 10.57 -13.61 -14.92
N PHE A 31 11.14 -12.89 -15.89
CA PHE A 31 11.35 -11.44 -15.78
C PHE A 31 10.01 -10.70 -15.64
N ILE A 32 9.03 -11.00 -16.49
CA ILE A 32 7.69 -10.40 -16.42
C ILE A 32 6.99 -10.76 -15.10
N ALA A 33 7.05 -12.03 -14.68
CA ALA A 33 6.48 -12.47 -13.40
C ALA A 33 7.15 -11.80 -12.20
N SER A 34 8.47 -11.58 -12.26
CA SER A 34 9.21 -10.88 -11.20
C SER A 34 8.80 -9.42 -11.08
N ILE A 35 8.57 -8.71 -12.19
CA ILE A 35 8.06 -7.34 -12.19
C ILE A 35 6.67 -7.28 -11.53
N PHE A 36 5.79 -8.22 -11.87
CA PHE A 36 4.44 -8.28 -11.32
C PHE A 36 4.45 -8.56 -9.81
N LEU A 37 5.31 -9.46 -9.35
CA LEU A 37 5.51 -9.75 -7.94
C LEU A 37 6.05 -8.53 -7.18
N ILE A 38 7.05 -7.83 -7.73
CA ILE A 38 7.60 -6.62 -7.12
C ILE A 38 6.53 -5.54 -7.00
N SER A 39 5.72 -5.33 -8.04
CA SER A 39 4.61 -4.37 -8.00
C SER A 39 3.61 -4.69 -6.88
N SER A 40 3.25 -5.97 -6.72
CA SER A 40 2.29 -6.41 -5.69
C SER A 40 2.86 -6.28 -4.27
N VAL A 41 4.17 -6.51 -4.08
CA VAL A 41 4.83 -6.32 -2.79
C VAL A 41 4.91 -4.85 -2.41
N ILE A 42 5.16 -3.95 -3.38
CA ILE A 42 5.17 -2.50 -3.12
C ILE A 42 3.81 -2.03 -2.62
N GLU A 43 2.73 -2.46 -3.26
CA GLU A 43 1.36 -2.10 -2.87
C GLU A 43 1.01 -2.65 -1.48
N TRP A 44 1.39 -3.90 -1.18
CA TRP A 44 1.16 -4.50 0.14
C TRP A 44 1.97 -3.88 1.27
N VAL A 45 3.21 -3.45 0.99
CA VAL A 45 4.03 -2.74 1.98
C VAL A 45 3.46 -1.34 2.24
N HIS A 46 2.91 -0.67 1.23
CA HIS A 46 2.29 0.64 1.40
C HIS A 46 1.06 0.58 2.32
N ASP A 47 0.22 -0.45 2.16
CA ASP A 47 -1.00 -0.61 2.97
C ASP A 47 -0.71 -1.03 4.43
N ARG A 48 0.40 -1.72 4.71
CA ARG A 48 0.71 -2.23 6.05
C ARG A 48 1.41 -1.25 6.99
N THR A 49 1.79 -0.07 6.50
CA THR A 49 2.37 1.00 7.31
C THR A 49 1.35 2.00 7.85
N ALA A 50 0.05 1.74 7.66
CA ALA A 50 -1.00 2.58 8.21
C ALA A 50 -0.99 2.51 9.75
N GLU A 51 -0.40 3.52 10.40
CA GLU A 51 -0.54 3.73 11.85
C GLU A 51 -1.86 4.45 12.08
N ASP A 52 -2.74 3.90 12.92
CA ASP A 52 -3.98 4.58 13.28
C ASP A 52 -3.69 5.75 14.23
N GLY A 53 -4.45 6.83 14.11
CA GLY A 53 -4.32 8.01 14.95
C GLY A 53 -5.64 8.74 15.14
N VAL A 54 -5.67 9.58 16.16
CA VAL A 54 -6.83 10.43 16.49
C VAL A 54 -6.39 11.86 16.66
N ILE A 55 -7.22 12.79 16.19
CA ILE A 55 -6.99 14.22 16.40
C ILE A 55 -7.33 14.56 17.85
N VAL A 56 -6.38 15.15 18.56
CA VAL A 56 -6.54 15.57 19.97
C VAL A 56 -6.73 17.07 20.11
N ALA A 57 -6.33 17.86 19.11
CA ALA A 57 -6.57 19.29 19.09
C ALA A 57 -8.05 19.63 18.87
N GLU A 58 -8.56 20.67 19.54
CA GLU A 58 -9.97 21.10 19.40
C GLU A 58 -10.36 21.39 17.94
N GLN A 59 -9.44 22.03 17.20
CA GLN A 59 -9.58 22.36 15.80
C GLN A 59 -8.21 22.28 15.11
N VAL A 60 -8.11 21.55 14.00
CA VAL A 60 -6.92 21.56 13.14
C VAL A 60 -7.31 21.84 11.69
N ILE A 61 -6.54 22.72 11.05
CA ILE A 61 -6.72 23.00 9.63
C ILE A 61 -5.93 21.95 8.85
N ALA A 62 -6.63 21.00 8.28
CA ALA A 62 -6.04 20.06 7.34
C ALA A 62 -5.67 20.78 6.05
N ARG A 63 -4.48 20.50 5.51
CA ARG A 63 -3.91 21.18 4.34
C ARG A 63 -3.68 20.22 3.19
N LYS A 64 -3.60 20.78 1.97
CA LYS A 64 -3.30 20.00 0.75
C LYS A 64 -1.82 19.61 0.62
N GLY A 65 -0.93 20.28 1.35
CA GLY A 65 0.52 20.03 1.32
C GLY A 65 1.16 20.09 2.70
N ASP A 66 2.41 19.67 2.77
CA ASP A 66 3.26 19.51 3.95
C ASP A 66 3.82 20.84 4.50
N GLY A 67 3.00 21.89 4.51
CA GLY A 67 3.41 23.20 4.98
C GLY A 67 2.26 24.16 5.27
N GLU A 68 2.52 25.17 6.12
CA GLU A 68 1.51 26.15 6.52
C GLU A 68 1.07 27.09 5.40
N SER A 69 1.88 27.22 4.35
CA SER A 69 1.60 28.04 3.17
C SER A 69 0.58 27.41 2.21
N TYR A 70 0.28 26.11 2.37
CA TYR A 70 -0.67 25.42 1.52
C TYR A 70 -2.12 25.72 1.90
N GLU A 71 -2.99 25.73 0.89
CA GLU A 71 -4.42 25.91 1.09
C GLU A 71 -5.02 24.81 1.98
N PRO A 72 -6.04 25.16 2.78
CA PRO A 72 -6.86 24.18 3.47
C PRO A 72 -7.42 23.13 2.50
N ALA A 73 -7.35 21.86 2.89
CA ALA A 73 -7.97 20.76 2.16
C ALA A 73 -9.50 20.78 2.31
N PHE A 74 -9.99 21.30 3.43
CA PHE A 74 -11.41 21.37 3.77
C PHE A 74 -11.84 22.80 4.09
N LYS A 75 -13.14 23.07 3.92
CA LYS A 75 -13.75 24.36 4.32
C LYS A 75 -13.91 24.46 5.84
N GLU A 76 -14.10 23.32 6.51
CA GLU A 76 -14.24 23.22 7.96
C GLU A 76 -12.99 22.54 8.55
N PRO A 77 -12.49 23.00 9.71
CA PRO A 77 -11.38 22.36 10.38
C PRO A 77 -11.79 20.96 10.88
N LEU A 78 -10.81 20.06 10.99
CA LEU A 78 -11.06 18.77 11.64
C LEU A 78 -11.10 18.98 13.15
N HIS A 79 -11.96 18.22 13.83
CA HIS A 79 -12.19 18.36 15.26
C HIS A 79 -11.55 17.22 16.06
N ALA A 80 -11.36 17.47 17.35
CA ALA A 80 -10.94 16.45 18.30
C ALA A 80 -11.85 15.21 18.20
N GLY A 81 -11.25 14.02 18.27
CA GLY A 81 -11.94 12.73 18.12
C GLY A 81 -12.09 12.26 16.67
N THR A 82 -11.60 13.01 15.68
CA THR A 82 -11.55 12.51 14.30
C THR A 82 -10.46 11.44 14.18
N GLU A 83 -10.86 10.23 13.85
CA GLU A 83 -9.97 9.11 13.56
C GLU A 83 -9.41 9.21 12.13
N PHE A 84 -8.16 8.82 11.96
CA PHE A 84 -7.48 8.77 10.68
C PHE A 84 -6.39 7.70 10.66
N ASN A 85 -5.97 7.34 9.45
CA ASN A 85 -4.87 6.44 9.20
C ASN A 85 -3.68 7.26 8.71
N VAL A 86 -2.50 7.08 9.29
CA VAL A 86 -1.27 7.74 8.83
C VAL A 86 -0.77 7.02 7.59
N VAL A 87 -0.72 7.75 6.47
CA VAL A 87 -0.17 7.27 5.21
C VAL A 87 1.33 7.56 5.11
N GLU A 88 1.77 8.73 5.58
CA GLU A 88 3.17 9.13 5.54
C GLU A 88 3.50 10.11 6.68
N ARG A 89 4.73 10.07 7.21
CA ARG A 89 5.22 11.05 8.19
C ARG A 89 6.42 11.81 7.64
N ARG A 90 6.37 13.14 7.67
CA ARG A 90 7.47 14.02 7.27
C ARG A 90 7.73 15.09 8.33
N GLN A 91 8.83 14.93 9.07
CA GLN A 91 9.23 15.88 10.12
C GLN A 91 8.07 16.18 11.08
N ASP A 92 7.51 17.40 11.01
CA ASP A 92 6.42 17.88 11.86
C ASP A 92 5.02 17.72 11.22
N TRP A 93 4.94 17.06 10.07
CA TRP A 93 3.71 16.87 9.31
C TRP A 93 3.36 15.38 9.15
N LEU A 94 2.08 15.09 9.30
CA LEU A 94 1.49 13.77 9.05
C LEU A 94 0.58 13.86 7.83
N TYR A 95 0.85 13.01 6.84
CA TYR A 95 -0.08 12.75 5.76
C TYR A 95 -1.03 11.66 6.22
N ILE A 96 -2.31 12.02 6.34
CA ILE A 96 -3.33 11.17 6.92
C ILE A 96 -4.45 10.92 5.92
N GLU A 97 -5.07 9.76 6.02
CA GLU A 97 -6.27 9.36 5.30
C GLU A 97 -7.43 9.28 6.30
N LEU A 98 -8.47 10.07 6.04
CA LEU A 98 -9.68 10.08 6.84
C LEU A 98 -10.57 8.89 6.46
N MET A 99 -11.50 8.52 7.34
CA MET A 99 -12.56 7.51 7.11
C MET A 99 -13.33 7.69 5.79
N ASP A 100 -13.38 8.91 5.26
CA ASP A 100 -14.01 9.27 3.99
C ASP A 100 -13.08 9.08 2.77
N SER A 101 -11.98 8.34 2.90
CA SER A 101 -10.95 8.13 1.85
C SER A 101 -10.29 9.41 1.34
N ARG A 102 -10.44 10.53 2.07
CA ARG A 102 -9.83 11.82 1.74
C ARG A 102 -8.48 11.93 2.44
N ARG A 103 -7.47 12.38 1.70
CA ARG A 103 -6.10 12.52 2.21
C ARG A 103 -5.71 13.96 2.40
N CYS A 104 -5.04 14.25 3.51
CA CYS A 104 -4.62 15.61 3.86
C CYS A 104 -3.41 15.60 4.77
N TRP A 105 -2.78 16.76 4.89
CA TRP A 105 -1.66 16.99 5.79
C TRP A 105 -2.14 17.68 7.06
N ILE A 106 -1.71 17.19 8.21
CA ILE A 106 -1.93 17.81 9.52
C ILE A 106 -0.60 17.94 10.27
N PRO A 107 -0.46 18.95 11.15
CA PRO A 107 0.67 19.01 12.07
C PRO A 107 0.67 17.81 13.02
N SER A 108 1.83 17.19 13.23
CA SER A 108 1.99 16.04 14.14
C SER A 108 1.63 16.38 15.58
N ALA A 109 1.84 17.63 16.00
CA ALA A 109 1.53 18.13 17.33
C ALA A 109 0.02 18.12 17.68
N CYS A 110 -0.86 18.05 16.66
CA CYS A 110 -2.31 18.08 16.85
C CYS A 110 -2.96 16.68 16.87
N ALA A 111 -2.15 15.65 16.70
CA ALA A 111 -2.56 14.26 16.54
C ALA A 111 -1.86 13.38 17.56
N GLU A 112 -2.56 12.36 18.03
CA GLU A 112 -2.01 11.30 18.85
C GLU A 112 -2.09 9.98 18.08
N LEU A 113 -0.96 9.26 18.02
CA LEU A 113 -0.85 8.01 17.27
C LEU A 113 -1.14 6.86 18.19
N VAL A 114 -2.14 6.06 17.84
CA VAL A 114 -2.53 4.88 18.59
C VAL A 114 -1.81 3.71 17.95
N ARG A 115 -0.68 3.31 18.54
CA ARG A 115 -0.01 2.09 18.14
C ARG A 115 -0.87 0.90 18.56
N THR A 116 -1.63 0.37 17.60
CA THR A 116 -2.44 -0.83 17.81
C THR A 116 -1.51 -2.04 17.93
N ASP A 117 -0.97 -2.27 19.14
CA ASP A 117 -0.23 -3.48 19.50
C ASP A 117 -1.21 -4.66 19.66
N GLN A 118 -1.93 -5.03 18.60
CA GLN A 118 -2.82 -6.20 18.57
C GLN A 118 -2.05 -7.44 18.12
N HIS A 119 -1.11 -7.90 18.94
CA HIS A 119 -0.56 -9.27 18.89
C HIS A 119 -0.29 -9.82 20.30
N ALA A 120 -1.18 -9.53 21.24
CA ALA A 120 -1.29 -10.28 22.47
C ALA A 120 -2.71 -10.86 22.54
N LEU A 121 -2.85 -12.11 22.10
CA LEU A 121 -3.60 -13.21 22.74
C LEU A 121 -3.56 -14.45 21.83
#